data_AF-A0AAW2T5C4-F1
#
_entry.id   AF-A0AAW2T5C4-F1
#
_cell.length_a   1.000
_cell.length_b   1.000
_cell.length_c   1.000
_cell.angle_alpha   90.00
_cell.angle_beta   90.00
_cell.angle_gamma   90.00
#
_symmetry.space_group_name_H-M   'P 1'
#
loop_
_entity.id
_entity.type
_entity.pdbx_description
1 polymer ?
#
loop_
_entity_poly.entity_id
_entity_poly.type
_entity_poly.pdbx_seq_one_letter_code
_entity_poly.pdbx_strand_id
1 'polypeptide(L)'
;MASPAMSRSPLQRLSTFKSTAAATPTTATATPTPLSPVPSHLDTFSSDPIFSAFLSPDFNPTQFSTAALSSGSAASRIEKLQEGLRLLDTQLRHEVLSRHQELLHQLSSVKAAESSLSSLRSSISSLQSSVRHARSELSDPHRVISAQTHQLNNLHSTSLLLQNTLRTLRLIHKLRNLVDSQPDASKWDLSKAAQLHYEILILYNESHLSGIDVVDAELKWVIGSAPK
;
A
#
# COMPACT_ATOMS: atom_id res chain seq x y z
N MET A 1 41.47 -11.69 -28.50
CA MET A 1 41.07 -12.58 -27.39
C MET A 1 41.02 -11.75 -26.11
N ALA A 2 39.87 -11.13 -25.82
CA ALA A 2 39.60 -10.46 -24.55
C ALA A 2 38.08 -10.43 -24.34
N SER A 3 37.64 -11.06 -23.25
CA SER A 3 36.27 -11.25 -22.81
C SER A 3 35.61 -9.92 -22.38
N PRO A 4 34.28 -9.76 -22.50
CA PRO A 4 33.57 -8.69 -21.82
C PRO A 4 33.21 -9.12 -20.39
N ALA A 5 33.59 -8.28 -19.42
CA ALA A 5 33.13 -8.38 -18.04
C ALA A 5 31.68 -7.88 -17.95
N MET A 6 30.75 -8.79 -17.67
CA MET A 6 29.35 -8.46 -17.42
C MET A 6 29.21 -7.85 -16.02
N SER A 7 28.80 -6.58 -15.96
CA SER A 7 28.55 -5.87 -14.72
C SER A 7 27.23 -6.35 -14.09
N ARG A 8 27.29 -6.58 -12.78
CA ARG A 8 26.30 -7.28 -11.97
C ARG A 8 25.07 -6.41 -11.66
N SER A 9 23.89 -6.99 -11.81
CA SER A 9 22.58 -6.46 -11.39
C SER A 9 22.39 -6.50 -9.86
N PRO A 10 21.83 -5.47 -9.20
CA PRO A 10 21.47 -5.50 -7.79
C PRO A 10 19.98 -5.77 -7.62
N LEU A 11 19.50 -6.95 -8.03
CA LEU A 11 18.10 -7.36 -7.84
C LEU A 11 18.01 -8.82 -7.36
N GLN A 12 18.68 -9.16 -6.26
CA GLN A 12 18.44 -10.42 -5.56
C GLN A 12 18.69 -10.25 -4.05
N ARG A 13 17.78 -9.56 -3.35
CA ARG A 13 17.62 -9.70 -1.89
C ARG A 13 16.17 -9.51 -1.50
N LEU A 14 15.34 -10.52 -1.78
CA LEU A 14 14.04 -10.72 -1.16
C LEU A 14 13.63 -12.18 -1.38
N SER A 15 14.13 -13.08 -0.55
CA SER A 15 13.47 -14.35 -0.16
C SER A 15 14.39 -15.21 0.69
N THR A 16 14.36 -14.99 2.00
CA THR A 16 14.66 -16.01 3.00
C THR A 16 13.79 -15.74 4.23
N PHE A 17 12.48 -15.95 4.10
CA PHE A 17 11.67 -16.30 5.27
C PHE A 17 11.97 -17.76 5.60
N LYS A 18 13.11 -18.00 6.26
CA LYS A 18 13.37 -19.28 6.91
C LYS A 18 12.63 -19.29 8.24
N SER A 19 11.51 -19.98 8.24
CA SER A 19 10.81 -20.42 9.45
C SER A 19 11.78 -21.32 10.23
N THR A 20 12.27 -20.82 11.36
CA THR A 20 12.90 -21.64 12.39
C THR A 20 11.96 -21.59 13.59
N ALA A 21 11.13 -22.62 13.70
CA ALA A 21 10.51 -22.97 14.95
C ALA A 21 11.61 -23.41 15.94
N ALA A 22 11.80 -22.64 17.02
CA ALA A 22 12.19 -23.14 18.35
C ALA A 22 12.35 -21.98 19.35
N ALA A 23 11.65 -22.12 20.47
CA ALA A 23 11.91 -21.52 21.79
C ALA A 23 11.70 -20.00 21.97
N THR A 24 10.44 -19.58 22.00
CA THR A 24 10.00 -18.47 22.87
C THR A 24 9.83 -18.97 24.31
N PRO A 25 10.46 -18.33 25.32
CA PRO A 25 10.01 -18.49 26.69
C PRO A 25 8.62 -17.86 26.81
N THR A 26 7.64 -18.70 27.12
CA THR A 26 6.30 -18.34 27.57
C THR A 26 6.44 -17.33 28.71
N THR A 27 6.19 -16.05 28.44
CA THR A 27 5.87 -15.09 29.50
C THR A 27 4.51 -14.55 29.15
N ALA A 28 3.57 -14.91 30.00
CA ALA A 28 2.14 -14.76 29.80
C ALA A 28 1.75 -13.33 29.44
N THR A 29 0.88 -13.22 28.45
CA THR A 29 -0.04 -12.11 28.27
C THR A 29 -0.85 -11.97 29.56
N ALA A 30 -0.36 -11.15 30.49
CA ALA A 30 -1.18 -10.66 31.58
C ALA A 30 -2.07 -9.56 30.99
N THR A 31 -3.30 -9.95 30.67
CA THR A 31 -4.49 -9.11 30.74
C THR A 31 -4.32 -8.12 31.90
N PRO A 32 -4.60 -6.81 31.76
CA PRO A 32 -4.66 -5.94 32.92
C PRO A 32 -5.84 -6.41 33.76
N THR A 33 -5.54 -7.23 34.75
CA THR A 33 -6.45 -7.58 35.83
C THR A 33 -7.00 -6.29 36.39
N PRO A 34 -8.32 -6.18 36.61
CA PRO A 34 -8.85 -5.05 37.35
C PRO A 34 -8.16 -5.08 38.71
N LEU A 35 -7.52 -3.96 39.04
CA LEU A 35 -6.88 -3.69 40.31
C LEU A 35 -7.74 -4.27 41.44
N SER A 36 -7.34 -5.42 41.99
CA SER A 36 -7.74 -5.76 43.35
C SER A 36 -7.33 -4.58 44.21
N PRO A 37 -8.23 -4.04 45.04
CA PRO A 37 -7.86 -2.97 45.93
C PRO A 37 -6.82 -3.57 46.88
N VAL A 38 -5.57 -3.13 46.76
CA VAL A 38 -4.63 -3.21 47.88
C VAL A 38 -5.42 -2.66 49.08
N PRO A 39 -5.54 -3.41 50.20
CA PRO A 39 -6.36 -2.98 51.32
C PRO A 39 -6.00 -1.55 51.64
N SER A 40 -6.98 -0.66 51.49
CA SER A 40 -6.79 0.77 51.62
C SER A 40 -6.13 1.00 52.96
N HIS A 41 -4.88 1.47 52.99
CA HIS A 41 -4.16 1.73 54.24
C HIS A 41 -4.87 2.81 55.10
N LEU A 42 -5.77 3.55 54.46
CA LEU A 42 -6.74 4.45 55.09
C LEU A 42 -7.86 3.72 55.84
N ASP A 43 -8.11 2.43 55.61
CA ASP A 43 -9.08 1.63 56.38
C ASP A 43 -8.68 1.53 57.86
N THR A 44 -7.38 1.51 58.17
CA THR A 44 -6.88 1.55 59.55
C THR A 44 -7.18 2.91 60.22
N PHE A 45 -7.18 4.00 59.46
CA PHE A 45 -7.55 5.34 59.95
C PHE A 45 -9.07 5.55 59.99
N SER A 46 -9.81 4.93 59.08
CA SER A 46 -11.28 4.95 59.05
C SER A 46 -11.91 4.13 60.17
N SER A 47 -11.23 3.08 60.64
CA SER A 47 -11.72 2.18 61.70
C SER A 47 -11.42 2.67 63.12
N ASP A 48 -10.44 3.56 63.31
CA ASP A 48 -10.16 4.14 64.63
C ASP A 48 -11.05 5.37 64.89
N PRO A 49 -11.86 5.39 65.98
CA PRO A 49 -12.73 6.52 66.30
C PRO A 49 -11.99 7.84 66.54
N ILE A 50 -10.69 7.80 66.87
CA ILE A 50 -9.87 9.00 67.05
C ILE A 50 -9.36 9.52 65.71
N PHE A 51 -9.00 8.64 64.77
CA PHE A 51 -8.49 9.03 63.46
C PHE A 51 -9.59 9.36 62.45
N SER A 52 -10.76 8.72 62.55
CA SER A 52 -11.92 9.00 61.70
C SER A 52 -12.44 10.43 61.86
N ALA A 53 -12.28 11.03 63.05
CA ALA A 53 -12.57 12.44 63.28
C ALA A 53 -11.78 13.38 62.36
N PHE A 54 -10.55 13.01 61.98
CA PHE A 54 -9.70 13.77 61.04
C PHE A 54 -10.06 13.55 59.57
N LEU A 55 -10.80 12.48 59.25
CA LEU A 55 -11.27 12.19 57.90
C LEU A 55 -12.61 12.91 57.58
N SER A 56 -13.26 13.48 58.59
CA SER A 56 -14.48 14.27 58.42
C SER A 56 -14.15 15.65 57.81
N PRO A 57 -14.91 16.11 56.81
CA PRO A 57 -14.72 17.44 56.22
C PRO A 57 -14.98 18.60 57.19
N ASP A 58 -15.67 18.38 58.31
CA ASP A 58 -15.98 19.39 59.34
C ASP A 58 -15.04 19.33 60.55
N PHE A 59 -13.85 18.74 60.42
CA PHE A 59 -12.92 18.60 61.52
C PHE A 59 -12.54 19.96 62.13
N ASN A 60 -12.79 20.12 63.44
CA ASN A 60 -12.44 21.32 64.18
C ASN A 60 -11.36 21.04 65.24
N PRO A 61 -10.13 21.58 65.08
CA PRO A 61 -9.02 21.31 65.99
C PRO A 61 -9.23 21.89 67.39
N THR A 62 -9.96 23.01 67.50
CA THR A 62 -10.22 23.63 68.80
C THR A 62 -11.19 22.77 69.59
N GLN A 63 -12.28 22.30 68.99
CA GLN A 63 -13.22 21.37 69.64
C GLN A 63 -12.57 20.03 70.00
N PHE A 64 -11.71 19.49 69.13
CA PHE A 64 -10.96 18.26 69.42
C PHE A 64 -10.02 18.43 70.63
N SER A 65 -9.31 19.56 70.70
CA SER A 65 -8.40 19.86 71.81
C SER A 65 -9.14 20.15 73.12
N THR A 66 -10.25 20.90 73.07
CA THR A 66 -11.12 21.15 74.23
C THR A 66 -11.72 19.83 74.74
N ALA A 67 -12.18 18.94 73.86
CA ALA A 67 -12.69 17.63 74.22
C ALA A 67 -11.61 16.68 74.78
N ALA A 68 -10.33 16.91 74.46
CA ALA A 68 -9.20 16.15 74.98
C ALA A 68 -8.77 16.62 76.38
N LEU A 69 -8.82 17.94 76.60
CA LEU A 69 -8.51 18.57 77.87
C LEU A 69 -9.62 18.34 78.90
N SER A 70 -10.89 18.44 78.50
CA SER A 70 -12.04 18.19 79.38
C SER A 70 -12.17 16.73 79.80
N SER A 71 -11.74 15.79 78.96
CA SER A 71 -11.75 14.35 79.28
C SER A 71 -10.50 13.85 80.00
N GLY A 72 -9.53 14.73 80.30
CA GLY A 72 -8.27 14.36 80.97
C GLY A 72 -7.38 13.39 80.19
N SER A 73 -7.65 13.14 78.90
CA SER A 73 -6.96 12.15 78.06
C SER A 73 -6.00 12.76 77.04
N ALA A 74 -5.61 14.02 77.23
CA ALA A 74 -4.74 14.77 76.33
C ALA A 74 -3.42 14.03 76.04
N ALA A 75 -2.76 13.46 77.06
CA ALA A 75 -1.50 12.71 76.88
C ALA A 75 -1.69 11.46 76.00
N SER A 76 -2.72 10.66 76.26
CA SER A 76 -3.04 9.46 75.47
C SER A 76 -3.41 9.78 74.01
N ARG A 77 -4.11 10.90 73.77
CA ARG A 77 -4.42 11.35 72.40
C ARG A 77 -3.17 11.85 71.67
N ILE A 78 -2.24 12.51 72.35
CA ILE A 78 -0.95 12.94 71.77
C ILE A 78 -0.11 11.71 71.40
N GLU A 79 -0.03 10.70 72.27
CA GLU A 79 0.65 9.44 71.98
C GLU A 79 0.04 8.70 70.78
N LYS A 80 -1.30 8.63 70.70
CA LYS A 80 -1.98 8.09 69.51
C LYS A 80 -1.69 8.88 68.24
N LEU A 81 -1.65 10.21 68.31
CA LEU A 81 -1.31 11.04 67.14
C LEU A 81 0.14 10.85 66.71
N GLN A 82 1.07 10.69 67.66
CA GLN A 82 2.46 10.37 67.35
C GLN A 82 2.58 8.99 66.69
N GLU A 83 1.86 7.97 67.18
CA GLU A 83 1.86 6.67 66.52
C GLU A 83 1.19 6.71 65.15
N GLY A 84 0.09 7.45 65.00
CA GLY A 84 -0.58 7.67 63.72
C GLY A 84 0.33 8.39 62.70
N LEU A 85 1.09 9.39 63.15
CA LEU A 85 2.07 10.10 62.31
C LEU A 85 3.22 9.18 61.90
N ARG A 86 3.72 8.36 62.83
CA ARG A 86 4.77 7.36 62.53
C ARG A 86 4.26 6.32 61.54
N LEU A 87 3.02 5.90 61.68
CA LEU A 87 2.36 4.96 60.78
C LEU A 87 2.16 5.58 59.39
N LEU A 88 1.68 6.82 59.27
CA LEU A 88 1.61 7.55 57.99
C LEU A 88 2.98 7.73 57.34
N ASP A 89 4.03 8.09 58.09
CA ASP A 89 5.37 8.25 57.55
C ASP A 89 5.94 6.92 57.01
N THR A 90 5.74 5.81 57.74
CA THR A 90 6.14 4.48 57.25
C THR A 90 5.35 4.05 56.02
N GLN A 91 4.04 4.33 55.97
CA GLN A 91 3.19 4.00 54.84
C GLN A 91 3.51 4.84 53.61
N LEU A 92 3.70 6.16 53.78
CA LEU A 92 4.09 7.06 52.72
C LEU A 92 5.44 6.63 52.13
N ARG A 93 6.42 6.29 52.97
CA ARG A 93 7.72 5.77 52.50
C ARG A 93 7.56 4.47 51.73
N HIS A 94 6.74 3.54 52.21
CA HIS A 94 6.51 2.28 51.53
C HIS A 94 5.85 2.50 50.16
N GLU A 95 4.82 3.33 50.09
CA GLU A 95 4.08 3.63 48.86
C GLU A 95 4.93 4.40 47.84
N VAL A 96 5.74 5.35 48.31
CA VAL A 96 6.67 6.09 47.45
C VAL A 96 7.72 5.14 46.88
N LEU A 97 8.29 4.24 47.69
CA LEU A 97 9.30 3.30 47.23
C LEU A 97 8.72 2.22 46.31
N SER A 98 7.50 1.73 46.59
CA SER A 98 6.84 0.71 45.77
C SER A 98 6.49 1.24 44.38
N ARG A 99 5.90 2.44 44.30
CA ARG A 99 5.50 3.05 43.02
C ARG A 99 6.66 3.62 42.22
N HIS A 100 7.78 3.98 42.87
CA HIS A 100 8.91 4.59 42.16
C HIS A 100 9.48 3.68 41.06
N GLN A 101 9.65 2.39 41.35
CA GLN A 101 10.16 1.43 40.37
C GLN A 101 9.20 1.28 39.17
N GLU A 102 7.90 1.27 39.43
CA GLU A 102 6.89 1.19 38.37
C GLU A 102 6.88 2.45 37.49
N LEU A 103 6.92 3.64 38.10
CA LEU A 103 7.02 4.91 37.36
C LEU A 103 8.28 5.00 36.50
N LEU A 104 9.43 4.54 37.01
CA LEU A 104 10.66 4.49 36.23
C LEU A 104 10.58 3.50 35.08
N HIS A 105 9.97 2.33 35.30
CA HIS A 105 9.75 1.35 34.24
C HIS A 105 8.81 1.91 33.16
N GLN A 106 7.70 2.55 33.56
CA GLN A 106 6.78 3.21 32.64
C GLN A 106 7.48 4.31 31.84
N LEU A 107 8.27 5.18 32.49
CA LEU A 107 9.03 6.23 31.81
C LEU A 107 10.05 5.66 30.80
N SER A 108 10.76 4.59 31.17
CA SER A 108 11.69 3.89 30.29
C SER A 108 10.98 3.29 29.07
N SER A 109 9.82 2.66 29.29
CA SER A 109 8.98 2.10 28.22
C SER A 109 8.50 3.19 27.25
N VAL A 110 8.02 4.32 27.77
CA VAL A 110 7.61 5.47 26.94
C VAL A 110 8.79 5.98 26.11
N LYS A 111 9.99 6.10 26.70
CA LYS A 111 11.19 6.51 25.98
C LYS A 111 11.59 5.53 24.86
N ALA A 112 11.45 4.23 25.11
CA ALA A 112 11.69 3.20 24.09
C ALA A 112 10.64 3.24 22.96
N ALA A 113 9.39 3.57 23.29
CA ALA A 113 8.34 3.77 22.30
C ALA A 113 8.62 5.01 21.45
N GLU A 114 9.05 6.12 22.04
CA GLU A 114 9.44 7.33 21.32
C GLU A 114 10.62 7.11 20.37
N SER A 115 11.64 6.37 20.80
CA SER A 115 12.79 6.05 19.93
C SER A 115 12.37 5.16 18.75
N SER A 116 11.51 4.17 18.99
CA SER A 116 10.93 3.33 17.95
C SER A 116 10.10 4.14 16.95
N LEU A 117 9.29 5.09 17.45
CA LEU A 117 8.48 5.99 16.64
C LEU A 117 9.35 6.93 15.78
N SER A 118 10.44 7.45 16.34
CA SER A 118 11.41 8.26 15.58
C SER A 118 12.07 7.47 14.44
N SER A 119 12.41 6.21 14.70
CA SER A 119 12.99 5.29 13.71
C SER A 119 11.99 4.94 12.60
N LEU A 120 10.71 4.75 12.96
CA LEU A 120 9.62 4.55 12.01
C LEU A 120 9.43 5.78 11.12
N ARG A 121 9.41 6.99 11.69
CA ARG A 121 9.33 8.23 10.91
C ARG A 121 10.47 8.36 9.90
N SER A 122 11.70 8.06 10.31
CA SER A 122 12.85 8.04 9.41
C SER A 122 12.69 7.01 8.30
N SER A 123 12.26 5.78 8.63
CA SER A 123 12.03 4.72 7.66
C SER A 123 10.95 5.08 6.65
N ILE A 124 9.85 5.70 7.10
CA ILE A 124 8.76 6.19 6.24
C ILE A 124 9.28 7.29 5.31
N SER A 125 10.08 8.23 5.82
CA SER A 125 10.67 9.29 4.99
C SER A 125 11.57 8.71 3.89
N SER A 126 12.44 7.76 4.24
CA SER A 126 13.27 7.04 3.28
C SER A 126 12.44 6.29 2.24
N LEU A 127 11.39 5.57 2.66
CA LEU A 127 10.50 4.85 1.76
C LEU A 127 9.77 5.81 0.81
N GLN A 128 9.27 6.94 1.31
CA GLN A 128 8.63 7.97 0.49
C GLN A 128 9.60 8.51 -0.56
N SER A 129 10.87 8.73 -0.19
CA SER A 129 11.91 9.16 -1.13
C SER A 129 12.15 8.10 -2.22
N SER A 130 12.32 6.83 -1.82
CA SER A 130 12.52 5.71 -2.76
C SER A 130 11.34 5.52 -3.72
N VAL A 131 10.10 5.67 -3.24
CA VAL A 131 8.90 5.58 -4.08
C VAL A 131 8.83 6.75 -5.07
N ARG A 132 9.17 7.97 -4.64
CA ARG A 132 9.24 9.12 -5.55
C ARG A 132 10.30 8.91 -6.63
N HIS A 133 11.47 8.41 -6.25
CA HIS A 133 12.56 8.09 -7.17
C HIS A 133 12.15 7.00 -8.18
N ALA A 134 11.56 5.90 -7.71
CA ALA A 134 11.09 4.82 -8.58
C ALA A 134 10.00 5.31 -9.55
N ARG A 135 9.11 6.19 -9.11
CA ARG A 135 8.10 6.82 -9.98
C ARG A 135 8.74 7.71 -11.05
N SER A 136 9.75 8.51 -10.70
CA SER A 136 10.45 9.32 -11.70
C SER A 136 11.21 8.44 -12.69
N GLU A 137 11.93 7.42 -12.22
CA GLU A 137 12.65 6.49 -13.10
C GLU A 137 11.73 5.70 -14.02
N LEU A 138 10.50 5.39 -13.60
CA LEU A 138 9.53 4.64 -14.41
C LEU A 138 8.76 5.52 -15.41
N SER A 139 8.63 6.82 -15.13
CA SER A 139 7.80 7.72 -15.93
C SER A 139 8.32 7.91 -17.36
N ASP A 140 9.63 8.13 -17.52
CA ASP A 140 10.28 8.28 -18.82
C ASP A 140 10.24 7.00 -19.68
N PRO A 141 10.65 5.81 -19.21
CA PRO A 141 10.57 4.60 -20.01
C PRO A 141 9.14 4.24 -20.37
N HIS A 142 8.16 4.48 -19.49
CA HIS A 142 6.75 4.28 -19.84
C HIS A 142 6.32 5.18 -21.00
N ARG A 143 6.70 6.46 -20.99
CA ARG A 143 6.42 7.39 -22.10
C ARG A 143 7.07 6.94 -23.40
N VAL A 144 8.34 6.51 -23.35
CA VAL A 144 9.07 6.02 -24.53
C VAL A 144 8.42 4.77 -25.10
N ILE A 145 8.11 3.78 -24.26
CA ILE A 145 7.47 2.52 -24.69
C ILE A 145 6.10 2.80 -25.29
N SER A 146 5.30 3.68 -24.68
CA SER A 146 3.99 4.07 -25.20
C SER A 146 4.11 4.73 -26.59
N ALA A 147 5.03 5.69 -26.75
CA ALA A 147 5.26 6.35 -28.03
C ALA A 147 5.73 5.38 -29.11
N GLN A 148 6.69 4.50 -28.79
CA GLN A 148 7.19 3.49 -29.72
C GLN A 148 6.12 2.46 -30.07
N THR A 149 5.27 2.07 -29.12
CA THR A 149 4.15 1.14 -29.36
C THR A 149 3.14 1.77 -30.32
N HIS A 150 2.80 3.04 -30.14
CA HIS A 150 1.94 3.76 -31.08
C HIS A 150 2.58 3.86 -32.48
N GLN A 151 3.87 4.21 -32.54
CA GLN A 151 4.59 4.26 -33.81
C GLN A 151 4.59 2.90 -34.51
N LEU A 152 4.88 1.81 -33.78
CA LEU A 152 4.89 0.46 -34.32
C LEU A 152 3.50 0.05 -34.80
N ASN A 153 2.44 0.36 -34.05
CA ASN A 153 1.07 0.10 -34.47
C ASN A 153 0.73 0.84 -35.77
N ASN A 154 1.08 2.12 -35.87
CA ASN A 154 0.86 2.91 -37.09
C ASN A 154 1.65 2.34 -38.28
N LEU A 155 2.91 1.95 -38.08
CA LEU A 155 3.72 1.31 -39.11
C LEU A 155 3.15 -0.06 -39.50
N HIS A 156 2.63 -0.83 -38.56
CA HIS A 156 2.01 -2.11 -38.84
C HIS A 156 0.71 -1.94 -39.64
N SER A 157 -0.17 -1.04 -39.21
CA SER A 157 -1.41 -0.72 -39.94
C SER A 157 -1.14 -0.22 -41.35
N THR A 158 -0.16 0.68 -41.52
CA THR A 158 0.23 1.17 -42.87
C THR A 158 0.86 0.06 -43.71
N SER A 159 1.69 -0.81 -43.14
CA SER A 159 2.24 -1.97 -43.84
C SER A 159 1.15 -2.93 -44.32
N LEU A 160 0.16 -3.24 -43.48
CA LEU A 160 -0.98 -4.07 -43.85
C LEU A 160 -1.81 -3.41 -44.97
N LEU A 161 -2.08 -2.12 -44.85
CA LEU A 161 -2.80 -1.35 -45.86
C LEU A 161 -2.07 -1.40 -47.21
N LEU A 162 -0.74 -1.18 -47.21
CA LEU A 162 0.09 -1.27 -48.41
C LEU A 162 0.10 -2.68 -49.00
N GLN A 163 0.19 -3.72 -48.16
CA GLN A 163 0.17 -5.11 -48.62
C GLN A 163 -1.16 -5.47 -49.28
N ASN A 164 -2.28 -5.04 -48.69
CA ASN A 164 -3.63 -5.25 -49.23
C ASN A 164 -3.82 -4.46 -50.53
N THR A 165 -3.38 -3.20 -50.58
CA THR A 165 -3.36 -2.36 -51.79
C THR A 165 -2.60 -3.07 -52.92
N LEU A 166 -1.37 -3.53 -52.66
CA LEU A 166 -0.54 -4.22 -53.63
C LEU A 166 -1.17 -5.54 -54.09
N ARG A 167 -1.77 -6.30 -53.17
CA ARG A 167 -2.49 -7.54 -53.50
C ARG A 167 -3.64 -7.21 -54.46
N THR A 168 -4.49 -6.26 -54.12
CA THR A 168 -5.63 -5.83 -54.95
C THR A 168 -5.16 -5.40 -56.34
N LEU A 169 -4.16 -4.52 -56.45
CA LEU A 169 -3.60 -4.09 -57.73
C LEU A 169 -3.07 -5.25 -58.58
N ARG A 170 -2.40 -6.24 -57.95
CA ARG A 170 -1.93 -7.44 -58.67
C ARG A 170 -3.09 -8.28 -59.20
N LEU A 171 -4.20 -8.40 -58.46
CA LEU A 171 -5.38 -9.11 -58.94
C LEU A 171 -6.04 -8.36 -60.10
N ILE A 172 -6.16 -7.03 -60.02
CA ILE A 172 -6.68 -6.20 -61.10
C ILE A 172 -5.82 -6.36 -62.36
N HIS A 173 -4.50 -6.30 -62.21
CA HIS A 173 -3.58 -6.51 -63.33
C HIS A 173 -3.69 -7.92 -63.93
N LYS A 174 -3.88 -8.96 -63.11
CA LYS A 174 -4.13 -10.33 -63.60
C LYS A 174 -5.44 -10.41 -64.39
N LEU A 175 -6.51 -9.77 -63.91
CA LEU A 175 -7.79 -9.73 -64.61
C LEU A 175 -7.63 -9.01 -65.95
N ARG A 176 -6.95 -7.87 -65.98
CA ARG A 176 -6.67 -7.13 -67.21
C ARG A 176 -5.85 -7.93 -68.21
N ASN A 177 -4.79 -8.61 -67.76
CA ASN A 177 -3.99 -9.46 -68.65
C ASN A 177 -4.79 -10.63 -69.23
N LEU A 178 -5.76 -11.19 -68.49
CA LEU A 178 -6.65 -12.23 -69.04
C LEU A 178 -7.55 -11.69 -70.15
N VAL A 179 -8.02 -10.44 -70.02
CA VAL A 179 -8.84 -9.76 -71.04
C VAL A 179 -7.99 -9.37 -72.26
N ASP A 180 -6.80 -8.80 -72.04
CA ASP A 180 -5.92 -8.30 -73.11
C ASP A 180 -5.20 -9.42 -73.88
N SER A 181 -4.92 -10.58 -73.26
CA SER A 181 -4.19 -11.68 -73.90
C SER A 181 -5.06 -12.57 -74.80
N GLN A 182 -6.38 -12.41 -74.78
CA GLN A 182 -7.29 -13.19 -75.61
C GLN A 182 -8.23 -12.29 -76.42
N PRO A 183 -7.89 -11.98 -77.67
CA PRO A 183 -8.73 -11.12 -78.52
C PRO A 183 -10.01 -11.83 -79.01
N ASP A 184 -10.07 -13.16 -78.97
CA ASP A 184 -11.26 -13.93 -79.35
C ASP A 184 -12.14 -14.18 -78.11
N ALA A 185 -13.31 -13.52 -78.04
CA ALA A 185 -14.28 -13.63 -76.94
C ALA A 185 -14.76 -15.08 -76.65
N SER A 186 -14.54 -16.02 -77.58
CA SER A 186 -14.91 -17.43 -77.44
C SER A 186 -13.95 -18.26 -76.59
N LYS A 187 -12.76 -17.73 -76.25
CA LYS A 187 -11.76 -18.43 -75.42
C LYS A 187 -11.66 -17.91 -73.99
N TRP A 188 -12.38 -16.83 -73.67
CA TRP A 188 -12.30 -16.20 -72.36
C TRP A 188 -12.71 -17.17 -71.25
N ASP A 189 -11.82 -17.41 -70.29
CA ASP A 189 -12.12 -18.16 -69.07
C ASP A 189 -13.07 -17.34 -68.17
N LEU A 190 -14.34 -17.25 -68.53
CA LEU A 190 -15.36 -16.44 -67.84
C LEU A 190 -15.46 -16.77 -66.35
N SER A 191 -15.35 -18.05 -66.00
CA SER A 191 -15.34 -18.53 -64.61
C SER A 191 -14.17 -17.93 -63.81
N LYS A 192 -12.98 -17.87 -64.40
CA LYS A 192 -11.78 -17.33 -63.77
C LYS A 192 -11.83 -15.81 -63.65
N ALA A 193 -12.37 -15.13 -64.66
CA ALA A 193 -12.60 -13.69 -64.62
C ALA A 193 -13.62 -13.29 -63.53
N ALA A 194 -14.73 -14.02 -63.43
CA ALA A 194 -15.74 -13.81 -62.39
C ALA A 194 -15.17 -14.07 -60.98
N GLN A 195 -14.34 -15.10 -60.81
CA GLN A 195 -13.67 -15.39 -59.54
C GLN A 195 -12.71 -14.26 -59.14
N LEU A 196 -11.87 -13.77 -60.06
CA LEU A 196 -10.96 -12.66 -59.79
C LEU A 196 -11.73 -11.37 -59.48
N HIS A 197 -12.81 -11.10 -60.21
CA HIS A 197 -13.67 -9.94 -59.97
C HIS A 197 -14.27 -9.98 -58.55
N TYR A 198 -14.80 -11.14 -58.14
CA TYR A 198 -15.34 -11.33 -56.80
C TYR A 198 -14.27 -11.18 -55.70
N GLU A 199 -13.08 -11.78 -55.89
CA GLU A 199 -11.97 -11.65 -54.93
C GLU A 199 -11.48 -10.20 -54.79
N ILE A 200 -11.42 -9.44 -55.89
CA ILE A 200 -11.07 -8.01 -55.86
C ILE A 200 -12.07 -7.21 -55.03
N LEU A 201 -13.38 -7.44 -55.22
CA LEU A 201 -14.43 -6.72 -54.50
C LEU A 201 -14.44 -7.05 -53.00
N ILE A 202 -14.22 -8.31 -52.63
CA ILE A 202 -14.08 -8.71 -51.23
C ILE A 202 -12.87 -8.02 -50.60
N LEU A 203 -11.69 -8.13 -51.21
CA LEU A 203 -10.46 -7.57 -50.65
C LEU A 203 -10.54 -6.05 -50.50
N TYR A 204 -11.19 -5.37 -51.45
CA TYR A 204 -11.43 -3.93 -51.37
C TYR A 204 -12.31 -3.55 -50.17
N ASN A 205 -13.40 -4.29 -49.94
CA ASN A 205 -14.35 -4.00 -48.87
C ASN A 205 -13.82 -4.40 -47.48
N GLU A 206 -13.24 -5.59 -47.35
CA GLU A 206 -12.70 -6.10 -46.07
C GLU A 206 -11.46 -5.34 -45.60
N SER A 207 -10.64 -4.87 -46.54
CA SER A 207 -9.41 -4.12 -46.21
C SER A 207 -9.64 -2.61 -46.15
N HIS A 208 -10.89 -2.14 -46.27
CA HIS A 208 -11.28 -0.72 -46.31
C HIS A 208 -10.36 0.13 -47.20
N LEU A 209 -10.09 -0.33 -48.44
CA LEU A 209 -9.18 0.36 -49.37
C LEU A 209 -9.79 1.61 -50.02
N SER A 210 -11.02 1.97 -49.63
CA SER A 210 -11.76 3.14 -50.13
C SER A 210 -11.04 4.44 -49.79
N GLY A 211 -10.91 5.32 -50.78
CA GLY A 211 -10.22 6.61 -50.63
C GLY A 211 -8.73 6.56 -50.97
N ILE A 212 -8.22 5.43 -51.46
CA ILE A 212 -6.89 5.34 -52.07
C ILE A 212 -7.05 5.58 -53.56
N ASP A 213 -6.69 6.78 -54.03
CA ASP A 213 -6.90 7.22 -55.43
C ASP A 213 -6.44 6.21 -56.49
N VAL A 214 -5.30 5.55 -56.26
CA VAL A 214 -4.73 4.55 -57.17
C VAL A 214 -5.60 3.29 -57.24
N VAL A 215 -6.14 2.84 -56.12
CA VAL A 215 -7.01 1.65 -56.08
C VAL A 215 -8.37 2.00 -56.65
N ASP A 216 -8.92 3.16 -56.31
CA ASP A 216 -10.23 3.61 -56.77
C ASP A 216 -10.26 3.82 -58.29
N ALA A 217 -9.18 4.34 -58.88
CA ALA A 217 -9.02 4.49 -60.32
C ALA A 217 -9.01 3.14 -61.05
N GLU A 218 -8.26 2.17 -60.53
CA GLU A 218 -8.17 0.81 -61.10
C GLU A 218 -9.46 0.01 -60.87
N LEU A 219 -10.12 0.20 -59.73
CA LEU A 219 -11.40 -0.43 -59.42
C LEU A 219 -12.52 0.07 -60.35
N LYS A 220 -12.49 1.35 -60.74
CA LYS A 220 -13.42 1.90 -61.72
C LYS A 220 -13.33 1.19 -63.07
N TRP A 221 -12.12 0.78 -63.48
CA TRP A 221 -11.95 -0.06 -64.67
C TRP A 221 -12.61 -1.44 -64.47
N VAL A 222 -12.39 -2.10 -63.33
CA VAL A 222 -12.97 -3.43 -63.03
C VAL A 222 -14.50 -3.42 -63.00
N ILE A 223 -15.10 -2.36 -62.45
CA ILE A 223 -16.56 -2.19 -62.40
C ILE A 223 -17.10 -1.79 -63.79
N GLY A 224 -16.37 -0.95 -64.53
CA GLY A 224 -16.72 -0.55 -65.89
C GLY A 224 -16.53 -1.64 -66.95
N SER A 225 -15.68 -2.64 -66.69
CA SER A 225 -15.43 -3.79 -67.56
C SER A 225 -16.39 -4.96 -67.30
N ALA A 226 -17.30 -4.86 -66.34
CA ALA A 226 -18.33 -5.87 -66.13
C ALA A 226 -19.29 -5.88 -67.34
N PRO A 227 -19.51 -7.03 -68.01
CA PRO A 227 -20.43 -7.10 -69.13
C PRO A 227 -21.85 -6.78 -68.63
N LYS A 228 -22.51 -5.86 -69.32
CA LYS A 228 -23.94 -5.56 -69.15
C LYS A 228 -24.80 -6.68 -69.73
#